data_AF-A0AA86S2U5-F1
#
_entry.id   AF-A0AA86S2U5-F1
#
_cell.length_a   1.000
_cell.length_b   1.000
_cell.length_c   1.000
_cell.angle_alpha   90.00
_cell.angle_beta   90.00
_cell.angle_gamma   90.00
#
_symmetry.space_group_name_H-M   'P 1'
#
loop_
_entity.id
_entity.type
_entity.pdbx_description
1 polymer ?
#
loop_
_entity_poly.entity_id
_entity_poly.type
_entity_poly.pdbx_seq_one_letter_code
_entity_poly.pdbx_strand_id
1 'polypeptide(L)'
;MVGSCRSCQSCGEDLENHCSKMIPTYSGKYIDGTITYGGYSDLMVVDEHFVIRIPDNLPLDATAPLLCAGITVYSSLRYYGLDKPGLHIAVVGFGELCHMVINFAKTLGVKVTVISTSPNKKKEAIENMGADSFVVSSEQDEMMDATGTFDGIIDTVVHPLVPLFGLLKPHGKLVVVGAPEKPLEVPAFSLLVGNAINYTLPNFELRS
;
A
#
# COMPACT_ATOMS: atom_id res chain seq x y z
N MET A 1 -5.05 -5.57 -13.80
CA MET A 1 -5.06 -4.95 -15.15
C MET A 1 -5.00 -6.07 -16.18
N VAL A 2 -5.49 -5.84 -17.40
CA VAL A 2 -5.52 -6.85 -18.47
C VAL A 2 -4.95 -6.34 -19.79
N GLY A 3 -4.39 -5.13 -19.81
CA GLY A 3 -3.87 -4.51 -21.02
C GLY A 3 -3.16 -3.18 -20.76
N SER A 4 -2.31 -2.78 -21.70
CA SER A 4 -1.68 -1.45 -21.78
C SER A 4 -1.28 -1.16 -23.23
N CYS A 5 -0.67 0.00 -23.53
CA CYS A 5 -0.22 0.30 -24.90
C CYS A 5 1.07 -0.42 -25.32
N ARG A 6 1.80 -1.03 -24.38
CA ARG A 6 3.05 -1.79 -24.62
C ARG A 6 4.19 -1.02 -25.29
N SER A 7 4.08 0.30 -25.44
CA SER A 7 4.99 1.10 -26.29
C SER A 7 5.36 2.47 -25.72
N CYS A 8 4.69 2.94 -24.66
CA CYS A 8 5.10 4.17 -23.98
C CYS A 8 6.28 3.91 -23.05
N GLN A 9 6.95 4.98 -22.61
CA GLN A 9 8.08 4.90 -21.68
C GLN A 9 7.78 4.02 -20.47
N SER A 10 6.64 4.26 -19.78
CA SER A 10 6.27 3.45 -18.62
C SER A 10 6.15 1.95 -18.95
N CYS A 11 5.61 1.59 -20.12
CA CYS A 11 5.57 0.18 -20.50
C CYS A 11 6.94 -0.40 -20.84
N GLY A 12 7.88 0.42 -21.32
CA GLY A 12 9.27 0.01 -21.57
C GLY A 12 10.12 -0.08 -20.29
N GLU A 13 9.61 0.43 -19.17
CA GLU A 13 10.24 0.40 -17.84
C GLU A 13 9.52 -0.57 -16.89
N ASP A 14 8.67 -1.47 -17.39
CA ASP A 14 7.85 -2.42 -16.61
C ASP A 14 6.89 -1.74 -15.60
N LEU A 15 6.45 -0.53 -15.95
CA LEU A 15 5.52 0.32 -15.21
C LEU A 15 4.19 0.50 -15.97
N GLU A 16 3.66 -0.58 -16.53
CA GLU A 16 2.43 -0.54 -17.34
C GLU A 16 1.20 -0.06 -16.55
N ASN A 17 1.24 -0.13 -15.22
CA ASN A 17 0.24 0.44 -14.32
C ASN A 17 0.17 1.98 -14.40
N HIS A 18 1.24 2.65 -14.84
CA HIS A 18 1.29 4.10 -15.11
C HIS A 18 0.99 4.46 -16.57
N CYS A 19 0.69 3.45 -17.41
CA CYS A 19 0.30 3.69 -18.79
C CYS A 19 -1.03 4.46 -18.85
N SER A 20 -1.06 5.57 -19.62
CA SER A 20 -2.29 6.33 -19.86
C SER A 20 -3.37 5.54 -20.62
N LYS A 21 -3.00 4.41 -21.23
CA LYS A 21 -3.90 3.47 -21.92
C LYS A 21 -3.99 2.12 -21.19
N MET A 22 -3.75 2.10 -19.87
CA MET A 22 -3.97 0.91 -19.05
C MET A 22 -5.43 0.47 -19.13
N ILE A 23 -5.64 -0.84 -19.26
CA ILE A 23 -6.97 -1.45 -19.31
C ILE A 23 -7.24 -2.16 -17.98
N PRO A 24 -8.23 -1.71 -17.18
CA PRO A 24 -8.55 -2.34 -15.91
C PRO A 24 -9.16 -3.73 -16.15
N THR A 25 -9.07 -4.60 -15.15
CA THR A 25 -9.55 -5.99 -15.27
C THR A 25 -11.06 -6.09 -15.45
N TYR A 26 -11.83 -5.10 -15.02
CA TYR A 26 -13.28 -5.04 -15.17
C TYR A 26 -13.75 -3.60 -15.38
N SER A 27 -14.94 -3.43 -15.97
CA SER A 27 -15.58 -2.13 -16.26
C SER A 27 -14.74 -1.18 -17.12
N GLY A 28 -13.66 -1.66 -17.74
CA GLY A 28 -12.90 -0.96 -18.77
C GLY A 28 -13.36 -1.33 -20.17
N LYS A 29 -12.75 -0.67 -21.15
CA LYS A 29 -12.91 -0.98 -22.57
C LYS A 29 -11.66 -1.71 -23.07
N TYR A 30 -11.83 -2.92 -23.60
CA TYR A 30 -10.74 -3.69 -24.18
C TYR A 30 -10.35 -3.17 -25.57
N ILE A 31 -9.28 -3.72 -26.15
CA ILE A 31 -8.70 -3.26 -27.43
C ILE A 31 -9.69 -3.39 -28.59
N ASP A 32 -10.52 -4.44 -28.57
CA ASP A 32 -11.59 -4.68 -29.55
C ASP A 32 -12.85 -3.83 -29.32
N GLY A 33 -12.85 -3.01 -28.26
CA GLY A 33 -13.94 -2.13 -27.89
C GLY A 33 -15.03 -2.75 -27.00
N THR A 34 -14.91 -4.02 -26.64
CA THR A 34 -15.81 -4.70 -25.69
C THR A 34 -15.56 -4.24 -24.25
N ILE A 35 -16.51 -4.51 -23.36
CA ILE A 35 -16.35 -4.25 -21.93
C ILE A 35 -15.62 -5.43 -21.28
N THR A 36 -14.60 -5.13 -20.48
CA THR A 36 -13.91 -6.15 -19.68
C THR A 36 -14.78 -6.59 -18.51
N TYR A 37 -14.92 -7.89 -18.31
CA TYR A 37 -15.56 -8.49 -17.13
C TYR A 37 -14.51 -9.17 -16.26
N GLY A 38 -14.61 -8.97 -14.93
CA GLY A 38 -13.61 -9.45 -13.97
C GLY A 38 -13.78 -10.92 -13.59
N GLY A 39 -12.96 -11.39 -12.65
CA GLY A 39 -12.89 -12.81 -12.26
C GLY A 39 -14.07 -13.36 -11.47
N TYR A 40 -15.20 -12.65 -11.38
CA TYR A 40 -16.45 -13.18 -10.80
C TYR A 40 -17.22 -13.90 -11.92
N SER A 41 -16.52 -14.81 -12.59
CA SER A 41 -16.93 -15.58 -13.76
C SER A 41 -16.31 -16.98 -13.67
N ASP A 42 -16.82 -17.90 -14.47
CA ASP A 42 -16.30 -19.26 -14.61
C ASP A 42 -15.03 -19.32 -15.48
N LEU A 43 -14.89 -18.41 -16.44
CA LEU A 43 -13.76 -18.32 -17.36
C LEU A 43 -13.26 -16.88 -17.49
N MET A 44 -11.94 -16.73 -17.67
CA MET A 44 -11.29 -15.47 -17.99
C MET A 44 -10.25 -15.68 -19.09
N VAL A 45 -10.24 -14.79 -20.09
CA VAL A 45 -9.22 -14.74 -21.15
C VAL A 45 -8.48 -13.43 -21.02
N VAL A 46 -7.15 -13.49 -20.99
CA VAL A 46 -6.28 -12.32 -20.81
C VAL A 46 -5.00 -12.54 -21.62
N ASP A 47 -4.41 -11.45 -22.08
CA ASP A 47 -3.10 -11.45 -22.73
C ASP A 47 -2.01 -11.99 -21.79
N GLU A 48 -1.13 -12.85 -22.30
CA GLU A 48 -0.14 -13.58 -21.50
C GLU A 48 0.79 -12.67 -20.70
N HIS A 49 1.06 -11.44 -21.18
CA HIS A 49 1.90 -10.49 -20.48
C HIS A 49 1.31 -10.04 -19.14
N PHE A 50 -0.02 -10.06 -19.02
CA PHE A 50 -0.74 -9.66 -17.81
C PHE A 50 -1.13 -10.85 -16.93
N VAL A 51 -0.62 -12.05 -17.24
CA VAL A 51 -0.77 -13.25 -16.42
C VAL A 51 0.43 -13.42 -15.51
N ILE A 52 0.19 -13.62 -14.21
CA ILE A 52 1.23 -13.92 -13.23
C ILE A 52 1.22 -15.41 -12.93
N ARG A 53 2.40 -16.04 -12.99
CA ARG A 53 2.57 -17.43 -12.55
C ARG A 53 2.56 -17.49 -11.02
N ILE A 54 1.61 -18.24 -10.46
CA ILE A 54 1.57 -18.53 -9.03
C ILE A 54 2.51 -19.73 -8.75
N PRO A 55 3.45 -19.61 -7.80
CA PRO A 55 4.27 -20.74 -7.34
C PRO A 55 3.44 -21.90 -6.77
N ASP A 56 3.82 -23.14 -7.10
CA ASP A 56 3.07 -24.35 -6.71
C ASP A 56 2.99 -24.58 -5.19
N ASN A 57 3.87 -23.94 -4.42
CA ASN A 57 3.91 -24.03 -2.96
C ASN A 57 3.01 -23.02 -2.25
N LEU A 58 2.30 -22.16 -2.99
CA LEU A 58 1.38 -21.18 -2.43
C LEU A 58 -0.08 -21.63 -2.61
N PRO A 59 -0.89 -21.67 -1.53
CA PRO A 59 -2.30 -21.98 -1.66
C PRO A 59 -3.01 -20.85 -2.44
N LEU A 60 -3.84 -21.25 -3.41
CA LEU A 60 -4.43 -20.33 -4.39
C LEU A 60 -5.37 -19.29 -3.76
N ASP A 61 -6.16 -19.72 -2.78
CA ASP A 61 -7.10 -18.88 -2.02
C ASP A 61 -6.36 -17.78 -1.23
N ALA A 62 -5.24 -18.11 -0.58
CA ALA A 62 -4.41 -17.13 0.12
C ALA A 62 -3.62 -16.21 -0.83
N THR A 63 -3.39 -16.65 -2.07
CA THR A 63 -2.63 -15.89 -3.07
C THR A 63 -3.47 -14.82 -3.76
N ALA A 64 -4.78 -15.04 -3.93
CA ALA A 64 -5.65 -14.11 -4.64
C ALA A 64 -5.60 -12.67 -4.09
N PRO A 65 -5.64 -12.41 -2.76
CA PRO A 65 -5.49 -11.06 -2.21
C PRO A 65 -4.13 -10.40 -2.49
N LEU A 66 -3.07 -11.20 -2.71
CA LEU A 66 -1.74 -10.68 -2.99
C LEU A 66 -1.66 -9.95 -4.33
N LEU A 67 -2.50 -10.33 -5.30
CA LEU A 67 -2.55 -9.73 -6.64
C LEU A 67 -3.08 -8.29 -6.65
N CYS A 68 -3.68 -7.83 -5.55
CA CYS A 68 -4.19 -6.47 -5.40
C CYS A 68 -3.59 -5.80 -4.16
N ALA A 69 -4.06 -6.19 -2.97
CA ALA A 69 -3.61 -5.60 -1.71
C ALA A 69 -2.13 -5.89 -1.46
N GLY A 70 -1.69 -7.12 -1.72
CA GLY A 70 -0.31 -7.51 -1.44
C GLY A 70 0.69 -6.72 -2.27
N ILE A 71 0.49 -6.64 -3.59
CA ILE A 71 1.40 -5.90 -4.46
C ILE A 71 1.35 -4.39 -4.21
N THR A 72 0.20 -3.82 -3.84
CA THR A 72 0.07 -2.40 -3.45
C THR A 72 0.97 -2.06 -2.27
N VAL A 73 0.99 -2.94 -1.27
CA VAL A 73 1.84 -2.76 -0.08
C VAL A 73 3.30 -3.06 -0.39
N TYR A 74 3.58 -4.19 -1.04
CA TYR A 74 4.94 -4.61 -1.33
C TYR A 74 5.70 -3.56 -2.16
N SER A 75 5.07 -3.05 -3.23
CA SER A 75 5.67 -2.02 -4.07
C SER A 75 5.86 -0.70 -3.30
N SER A 76 4.93 -0.32 -2.41
CA SER A 76 5.11 0.82 -1.50
C SER A 76 6.35 0.66 -0.64
N LEU A 77 6.53 -0.51 -0.02
CA LEU A 77 7.70 -0.77 0.82
C LEU A 77 9.00 -0.72 0.02
N ARG A 78 9.06 -1.39 -1.14
CA ARG A 78 10.26 -1.45 -1.98
C ARG A 78 10.63 -0.11 -2.59
N TYR A 79 9.69 0.53 -3.29
CA TYR A 79 9.95 1.76 -4.03
C TYR A 79 10.41 2.90 -3.10
N TYR A 80 9.82 2.96 -1.91
CA TYR A 80 10.20 3.96 -0.91
C TYR A 80 11.32 3.50 0.02
N GLY A 81 11.93 2.33 -0.21
CA GLY A 81 13.05 1.84 0.61
C GLY A 81 12.69 1.68 2.09
N LEU A 82 11.42 1.38 2.38
CA LEU A 82 10.88 1.09 3.71
C LEU A 82 10.94 -0.41 4.05
N ASP A 83 11.67 -1.17 3.25
CA ASP A 83 11.86 -2.62 3.28
C ASP A 83 13.19 -3.04 3.95
N LYS A 84 13.95 -2.09 4.51
CA LYS A 84 15.26 -2.34 5.10
C LYS A 84 15.14 -2.81 6.55
N PRO A 85 15.85 -3.87 6.96
CA PRO A 85 15.86 -4.32 8.35
C PRO A 85 16.24 -3.20 9.32
N GLY A 86 15.57 -3.16 10.47
CA GLY A 86 15.82 -2.17 11.53
C GLY A 86 15.10 -0.83 11.34
N LEU A 87 14.43 -0.61 10.20
CA LEU A 87 13.49 0.51 10.07
C LEU A 87 12.27 0.30 10.96
N HIS A 88 11.62 1.40 11.33
CA HIS A 88 10.37 1.41 12.07
C HIS A 88 9.31 2.12 11.26
N ILE A 89 8.28 1.39 10.83
CA ILE A 89 7.16 1.95 10.08
C ILE A 89 5.87 1.88 10.89
N ALA A 90 4.91 2.74 10.53
CA ALA A 90 3.53 2.59 10.99
C ALA A 90 2.59 2.25 9.83
N VAL A 91 1.47 1.62 10.18
CA VAL A 91 0.32 1.44 9.29
C VAL A 91 -0.91 2.05 9.93
N VAL A 92 -1.63 2.90 9.20
CA VAL A 92 -2.86 3.53 9.69
C VAL A 92 -4.07 2.79 9.15
N GLY A 93 -4.95 2.40 10.06
CA GLY A 93 -6.15 1.62 9.77
C GLY A 93 -6.04 0.16 10.18
N PHE A 94 -7.17 -0.54 10.05
CA PHE A 94 -7.30 -1.95 10.41
C PHE A 94 -8.16 -2.65 9.35
N GLY A 95 -7.56 -3.56 8.58
CA GLY A 95 -8.17 -4.20 7.41
C GLY A 95 -7.14 -4.96 6.57
N GLU A 96 -7.50 -5.39 5.37
CA GLU A 96 -6.67 -6.28 4.54
C GLU A 96 -5.29 -5.68 4.20
N LEU A 97 -5.24 -4.40 3.82
CA LEU A 97 -3.96 -3.72 3.57
C LEU A 97 -3.09 -3.67 4.83
N CYS A 98 -3.69 -3.48 6.01
CA CYS A 98 -2.96 -3.47 7.28
C CYS A 98 -2.33 -4.84 7.58
N HIS A 99 -3.07 -5.93 7.38
CA HIS A 99 -2.53 -7.28 7.45
C HIS A 99 -1.35 -7.48 6.49
N MET A 100 -1.47 -7.01 5.25
CA MET A 100 -0.39 -7.13 4.26
C MET A 100 0.85 -6.32 4.65
N VAL A 101 0.67 -5.11 5.20
CA VAL A 101 1.80 -4.28 5.68
C VAL A 101 2.55 -5.00 6.78
N ILE A 102 1.85 -5.53 7.78
CA ILE A 102 2.48 -6.26 8.88
C ILE A 102 3.21 -7.49 8.33
N ASN A 103 2.54 -8.33 7.54
CA ASN A 103 3.15 -9.56 7.01
C ASN A 103 4.43 -9.29 6.21
N PHE A 104 4.40 -8.34 5.26
CA PHE A 104 5.59 -8.03 4.46
C PHE A 104 6.68 -7.37 5.29
N ALA A 105 6.36 -6.34 6.06
CA ALA A 105 7.36 -5.60 6.82
C ALA A 105 8.04 -6.49 7.88
N LYS A 106 7.28 -7.34 8.58
CA LYS A 106 7.85 -8.30 9.55
C LYS A 106 8.77 -9.31 8.87
N THR A 107 8.40 -9.82 7.70
CA THR A 107 9.25 -10.73 6.91
C THR A 107 10.54 -10.04 6.45
N LEU A 108 10.50 -8.73 6.22
CA LEU A 108 11.64 -7.90 5.84
C LEU A 108 12.48 -7.41 7.04
N GLY A 109 12.15 -7.81 8.27
CA GLY A 109 12.87 -7.39 9.48
C GLY A 109 12.61 -5.93 9.89
N VAL A 110 11.50 -5.37 9.45
CA VAL A 110 11.04 -4.01 9.77
C VAL A 110 10.11 -4.07 10.97
N LYS A 111 10.27 -3.13 11.92
CA LYS A 111 9.37 -2.98 13.06
C LYS A 111 8.07 -2.29 12.60
N VAL A 112 6.92 -2.80 13.03
CA VAL A 112 5.61 -2.29 12.61
C VAL A 112 4.78 -1.83 13.82
N THR A 113 4.32 -0.58 13.77
CA THR A 113 3.29 -0.06 14.68
C THR A 113 1.96 0.07 13.94
N VAL A 114 0.87 -0.44 14.51
CA VAL A 114 -0.49 -0.18 13.99
C VAL A 114 -1.05 1.06 14.66
N ILE A 115 -1.56 2.00 13.87
CA ILE A 115 -2.29 3.19 14.34
C ILE A 115 -3.76 3.02 14.01
N SER A 116 -4.63 3.09 15.02
CA SER A 116 -6.07 2.93 14.84
C SER A 116 -6.86 3.79 15.81
N THR A 117 -8.09 4.15 15.46
CA THR A 117 -9.05 4.78 16.38
C THR A 117 -9.69 3.79 17.36
N SER A 118 -9.55 2.48 17.11
CA SER A 118 -10.31 1.43 17.80
C SER A 118 -9.41 0.64 18.75
N PRO A 119 -9.42 0.93 20.07
CA PRO A 119 -8.50 0.31 21.03
C PRO A 119 -8.72 -1.21 21.18
N ASN A 120 -9.93 -1.70 20.92
CA ASN A 120 -10.27 -3.13 20.93
C ASN A 120 -9.51 -3.95 19.87
N LYS A 121 -8.90 -3.28 18.86
CA LYS A 121 -8.07 -3.94 17.84
C LYS A 121 -6.64 -4.22 18.27
N LYS A 122 -6.19 -3.66 19.40
CA LYS A 122 -4.83 -3.83 19.92
C LYS A 122 -4.44 -5.30 20.10
N LYS A 123 -5.31 -6.08 20.74
CA LYS A 123 -5.03 -7.50 20.99
C LYS A 123 -4.86 -8.28 19.69
N GLU A 124 -5.76 -8.06 18.74
CA GLU A 124 -5.73 -8.70 17.42
C GLU A 124 -4.46 -8.32 16.64
N ALA A 125 -4.10 -7.04 16.62
CA ALA A 125 -2.90 -6.54 15.94
C ALA A 125 -1.60 -7.15 16.48
N ILE A 126 -1.46 -7.26 17.80
CA ILE A 126 -0.23 -7.75 18.43
C ILE A 126 -0.18 -9.27 18.41
N GLU A 127 -1.23 -9.95 18.89
CA GLU A 127 -1.19 -11.40 19.12
C GLU A 127 -1.42 -12.21 17.84
N ASN A 128 -2.32 -11.76 16.96
CA ASN A 128 -2.72 -12.54 15.78
C ASN A 128 -2.01 -12.08 14.51
N MET A 129 -1.74 -10.77 14.37
CA MET A 129 -1.12 -10.21 13.17
C MET A 129 0.39 -10.04 13.31
N GLY A 130 0.92 -9.98 14.54
CA GLY A 130 2.35 -9.89 14.80
C GLY A 130 2.92 -8.46 14.68
N ALA A 131 2.09 -7.43 14.84
CA ALA A 131 2.59 -6.07 14.99
C ALA A 131 3.43 -5.93 16.27
N ASP A 132 4.45 -5.08 16.24
CA ASP A 132 5.34 -4.85 17.38
C ASP A 132 4.74 -3.90 18.40
N SER A 133 3.88 -3.00 17.96
CA SER A 133 3.27 -1.97 18.79
C SER A 133 1.92 -1.52 18.22
N PHE A 134 1.12 -0.89 19.07
CA PHE A 134 -0.19 -0.37 18.70
C PHE A 134 -0.38 0.99 19.37
N VAL A 135 -0.83 1.97 18.59
CA VAL A 135 -1.12 3.34 19.02
C VAL A 135 -2.58 3.65 18.73
N VAL A 136 -3.29 4.16 19.73
CA VAL A 136 -4.66 4.64 19.60
C VAL A 136 -4.61 6.10 19.18
N SER A 137 -5.07 6.41 17.96
CA SER A 137 -4.93 7.75 17.39
C SER A 137 -5.75 8.84 18.10
N SER A 138 -6.74 8.45 18.91
CA SER A 138 -7.51 9.37 19.75
C SER A 138 -6.85 9.68 21.10
N GLU A 139 -5.87 8.87 21.52
CA GLU A 139 -5.15 9.06 22.78
C GLU A 139 -3.96 9.99 22.53
N GLN A 140 -4.03 11.20 23.07
CA GLN A 140 -3.03 12.24 22.81
C GLN A 140 -1.64 11.84 23.32
N ASP A 141 -1.56 11.22 24.50
CA ASP A 141 -0.30 10.81 25.10
C ASP A 141 0.40 9.75 24.24
N GLU A 142 -0.34 8.76 23.73
CA GLU A 142 0.25 7.73 22.84
C GLU A 142 0.74 8.32 21.51
N MET A 143 0.02 9.29 20.95
CA MET A 143 0.44 10.00 19.74
C MET A 143 1.66 10.89 19.98
N MET A 144 1.75 11.54 21.14
CA MET A 144 2.90 12.34 21.54
C MET A 144 4.16 11.48 21.68
N ASP A 145 4.05 10.32 22.34
CA ASP A 145 5.17 9.38 22.50
C ASP A 145 5.67 8.81 21.16
N ALA A 146 4.79 8.74 20.15
CA ALA A 146 5.13 8.30 18.80
C ALA A 146 5.72 9.40 17.90
N THR A 147 5.84 10.63 18.38
CA THR A 147 6.35 11.79 17.60
C THR A 147 7.78 11.54 17.11
N GLY A 148 8.02 11.71 15.81
CA GLY A 148 9.35 11.58 15.21
C GLY A 148 9.96 10.17 15.29
N THR A 149 9.13 9.12 15.39
CA THR A 149 9.62 7.74 15.59
C THR A 149 9.61 6.90 14.32
N PHE A 150 8.79 7.23 13.32
CA PHE A 150 8.61 6.38 12.14
C PHE A 150 9.46 6.83 10.94
N ASP A 151 10.14 5.89 10.32
CA ASP A 151 10.83 6.06 9.04
C ASP A 151 9.82 6.12 7.86
N GLY A 152 8.63 5.53 8.04
CA GLY A 152 7.55 5.64 7.07
C GLY A 152 6.19 5.28 7.66
N ILE A 153 5.13 5.77 7.03
CA ILE A 153 3.74 5.48 7.39
C ILE A 153 3.01 5.05 6.12
N ILE A 154 2.36 3.88 6.15
CA ILE A 154 1.44 3.43 5.11
C ILE A 154 0.01 3.72 5.59
N ASP A 155 -0.65 4.69 4.96
CA ASP A 155 -2.02 5.07 5.31
C ASP A 155 -3.03 4.37 4.40
N THR A 156 -3.86 3.53 5.01
CA THR A 156 -4.84 2.68 4.31
C THR A 156 -6.27 3.21 4.42
N VAL A 157 -6.48 4.32 5.13
CA VAL A 157 -7.82 4.87 5.41
C VAL A 157 -7.89 6.34 5.02
N VAL A 158 -9.09 6.91 5.07
CA VAL A 158 -9.34 8.30 4.67
C VAL A 158 -9.54 9.14 5.92
N HIS A 159 -8.60 10.03 6.21
CA HIS A 159 -8.66 10.90 7.37
C HIS A 159 -7.76 12.14 7.19
N PRO A 160 -7.81 13.13 8.11
CA PRO A 160 -6.86 14.24 8.09
C PRO A 160 -5.43 13.74 8.28
N LEU A 161 -4.54 14.07 7.32
CA LEU A 161 -3.14 13.60 7.33
C LEU A 161 -2.24 14.38 8.28
N VAL A 162 -2.63 15.60 8.66
CA VAL A 162 -1.80 16.51 9.47
C VAL A 162 -1.23 15.86 10.74
N PRO A 163 -1.99 15.09 11.54
CA PRO A 163 -1.46 14.42 12.73
C PRO A 163 -0.34 13.42 12.42
N LEU A 164 -0.31 12.81 11.23
CA LEU A 164 0.69 11.81 10.87
C LEU A 164 2.07 12.42 10.58
N PHE A 165 2.12 13.66 10.09
CA PHE A 165 3.39 14.31 9.75
C PHE A 165 4.31 14.45 10.96
N GLY A 166 3.76 14.71 12.14
CA GLY A 166 4.54 14.80 13.38
C GLY A 166 5.11 13.47 13.85
N LEU A 167 4.54 12.35 13.42
CA LEU A 167 5.01 11.01 13.82
C LEU A 167 6.22 10.54 13.00
N LEU A 168 6.46 11.18 11.85
CA LEU A 168 7.57 10.85 10.97
C LEU A 168 8.88 11.44 11.47
N LYS A 169 9.96 10.66 11.37
CA LYS A 169 11.34 11.16 11.44
C LYS A 169 11.60 12.16 10.31
N PRO A 170 12.65 12.99 10.43
CA PRO A 170 13.16 13.75 9.29
C PRO A 170 13.39 12.83 8.08
N HIS A 171 12.91 13.24 6.91
CA HIS A 171 12.93 12.46 5.66
C HIS A 171 12.08 11.18 5.67
N GLY A 172 11.21 11.02 6.66
CA GLY A 172 10.22 9.95 6.68
C GLY A 172 9.27 10.03 5.49
N LYS A 173 8.56 8.94 5.22
CA LYS A 173 7.69 8.85 4.03
C LYS A 173 6.26 8.51 4.45
N LEU A 174 5.33 9.42 4.17
CA LEU A 174 3.90 9.11 4.22
C LEU A 174 3.46 8.59 2.85
N VAL A 175 2.98 7.36 2.81
CA VAL A 175 2.47 6.70 1.60
C VAL A 175 0.98 6.45 1.77
N VAL A 176 0.16 7.18 1.03
CA VAL A 176 -1.29 7.03 1.06
C VAL A 176 -1.71 6.01 0.00
N VAL A 177 -2.26 4.90 0.45
CA VAL A 177 -2.83 3.85 -0.41
C VAL A 177 -4.35 3.73 -0.28
N GLY A 178 -4.94 4.41 0.72
CA GLY A 178 -6.38 4.63 0.79
C GLY A 178 -6.88 5.44 -0.41
N ALA A 179 -8.03 5.04 -0.97
CA ALA A 179 -8.65 5.71 -2.11
C ALA A 179 -9.87 6.53 -1.66
N PRO A 180 -9.72 7.82 -1.31
CA PRO A 180 -10.83 8.66 -0.88
C PRO A 180 -11.69 9.11 -2.06
N GLU A 181 -13.00 9.17 -1.85
CA GLU A 181 -13.93 9.80 -2.81
C GLU A 181 -13.77 11.32 -2.87
N LYS A 182 -13.33 11.93 -1.76
CA LYS A 182 -13.11 13.37 -1.63
C LYS A 182 -11.61 13.70 -1.67
N PRO A 183 -11.21 14.86 -2.22
CA PRO A 183 -9.83 15.30 -2.13
C PRO A 183 -9.34 15.37 -0.69
N LEU A 184 -8.08 14.97 -0.46
CA LEU A 184 -7.43 15.14 0.84
C LEU A 184 -6.97 16.59 0.99
N GLU A 185 -7.37 17.21 2.10
CA GLU A 185 -6.92 18.56 2.43
C GLU A 185 -5.60 18.50 3.18
N VAL A 186 -4.58 19.14 2.60
CA VAL A 186 -3.22 19.13 3.14
C VAL A 186 -2.69 20.56 3.22
N PRO A 187 -2.49 21.12 4.42
CA PRO A 187 -1.89 22.44 4.57
C PRO A 187 -0.46 22.45 4.04
N ALA A 188 -0.15 23.35 3.10
CA ALA A 188 1.17 23.45 2.48
C ALA A 188 2.30 23.66 3.51
N PHE A 189 2.02 24.39 4.60
CA PHE A 189 3.00 24.60 5.66
C PHE A 189 3.43 23.30 6.34
N SER A 190 2.51 22.36 6.54
CA SER A 190 2.84 21.04 7.10
C SER A 190 3.78 20.25 6.18
N LEU A 191 3.69 20.47 4.86
CA LEU A 191 4.60 19.87 3.89
C LEU A 191 6.01 20.48 3.94
N LEU A 192 6.07 21.80 4.08
CA LEU A 192 7.34 22.55 4.18
C LEU A 192 8.12 22.20 5.44
N VAL A 193 7.42 22.06 6.57
CA VAL A 193 8.06 21.79 7.87
C VAL A 193 8.32 20.30 8.07
N GLY A 194 7.47 19.43 7.52
CA GLY A 194 7.55 17.98 7.70
C GLY A 194 8.68 17.28 6.96
N ASN A 195 9.25 17.87 5.89
CA ASN A 195 10.32 17.28 5.05
C ASN A 195 10.02 15.84 4.56
N ALA A 196 8.74 15.47 4.46
CA ALA A 196 8.32 14.07 4.41
C ALA A 196 7.08 13.89 3.53
N ILE A 197 7.20 13.91 2.21
CA ILE A 197 6.06 13.62 1.33
C ILE A 197 6.51 12.91 0.04
N ASN A 198 5.93 11.74 -0.21
CA ASN A 198 5.72 11.21 -1.55
C ASN A 198 4.27 10.71 -1.66
N TYR A 199 3.45 11.40 -2.45
CA TYR A 199 2.13 10.92 -2.85
C TYR A 199 2.28 10.16 -4.16
N THR A 200 2.27 8.84 -4.13
CA THR A 200 2.19 8.07 -5.38
C THR A 200 1.70 6.66 -5.11
N LEU A 201 0.82 6.18 -6.01
CA LEU A 201 0.68 4.75 -6.23
C LEU A 201 2.09 4.24 -6.58
N PRO A 202 2.64 3.28 -5.83
CA PRO A 202 4.01 2.83 -5.99
C PRO A 202 4.27 2.30 -7.41
N ASN A 203 5.44 2.67 -7.94
CA ASN A 203 5.97 2.10 -9.18
C ASN A 203 6.33 0.62 -8.95
N PHE A 204 5.93 -0.25 -9.87
CA PHE A 204 6.16 -1.70 -9.81
C PHE A 204 7.54 -2.06 -10.39
N GLU A 205 8.65 -1.76 -9.71
CA GLU A 205 9.94 -2.37 -10.09
C GLU A 205 10.08 -3.75 -9.41
N LEU A 206 9.57 -4.80 -10.05
CA LEU A 206 9.93 -6.20 -9.72
C LEU A 206 11.12 -6.61 -10.60
N ARG A 207 12.33 -6.16 -10.26
CA ARG A 207 13.53 -6.77 -10.85
C ARG A 207 13.72 -8.16 -10.24
N SER A 208 13.74 -9.16 -11.11
CA SER A 208 14.15 -10.54 -10.81
C SER A 208 15.66 -10.65 -10.65
#